data_AF-A0A9X4JMB7-F1
#
_entry.id   AF-A0A9X4JMB7-F1
#
_cell.length_a   1.000
_cell.length_b   1.000
_cell.length_c   1.000
_cell.angle_alpha   90.00
_cell.angle_beta   90.00
_cell.angle_gamma   90.00
#
_symmetry.space_group_name_H-M   'P 1'
#
loop_
_entity.id
_entity.type
_entity.pdbx_description
1 polymer ?
#
loop_
_entity_poly.entity_id
_entity_poly.type
_entity_poly.pdbx_seq_one_letter_code
_entity_poly.pdbx_strand_id
1 'polypeptide(L)' 'MATGAKNAKSQMTTVRIPHEVMEDIERLREDGESTAGFLVTAAKGEIKRRERKKTKKVDND' A
#
# COMPACT_ATOMS: atom_id res chain seq x y z
N MET A 1 -0.34 24.94 5.84
CA MET A 1 -0.83 25.09 4.45
C MET A 1 -1.22 23.70 3.94
N ALA A 2 -2.51 23.42 3.77
CA ALA A 2 -2.94 22.19 3.09
C ALA A 2 -2.70 22.40 1.59
N THR A 3 -1.70 21.73 1.02
CA THR A 3 -1.62 21.60 -0.44
C THR A 3 -2.70 20.61 -0.87
N GLY A 4 -3.32 20.79 -2.05
CA GLY A 4 -4.44 19.94 -2.50
C GLY A 4 -4.16 18.44 -2.50
N ALA A 5 -2.89 18.03 -2.42
CA ALA A 5 -2.45 16.64 -2.33
C ALA A 5 -2.27 16.10 -0.90
N LYS A 6 -2.36 16.90 0.17
CA LYS A 6 -2.14 16.44 1.56
C LYS A 6 -3.09 17.12 2.53
N ASN A 7 -3.86 16.32 3.26
CA ASN A 7 -4.68 16.76 4.38
C ASN A 7 -4.27 16.05 5.68
N ALA A 8 -4.96 16.35 6.79
CA ALA A 8 -4.64 15.80 8.10
C ALA A 8 -4.78 14.25 8.19
N LYS A 9 -5.50 13.63 7.25
CA LYS A 9 -5.82 12.19 7.27
C LYS A 9 -5.17 11.39 6.13
N SER A 10 -4.72 12.04 5.07
CA SER A 10 -4.29 11.36 3.84
C SER A 10 -3.40 12.23 2.96
N GLN A 11 -2.61 11.58 2.11
CA GLN A 11 -1.83 12.20 1.06
C GLN A 11 -2.11 11.47 -0.26
N MET A 12 -2.48 12.23 -1.29
CA MET A 12 -2.69 11.72 -2.64
C MET A 12 -1.34 11.62 -3.36
N THR A 13 -1.10 10.48 -4.01
CA THR A 13 0.08 10.23 -4.85
C THR A 13 -0.39 9.59 -6.15
N THR A 14 0.15 10.04 -7.28
CA THR A 14 -0.16 9.47 -8.60
C THR A 14 1.01 8.62 -9.06
N VAL A 15 0.76 7.35 -9.37
CA VAL A 15 1.77 6.39 -9.87
C VAL A 15 1.19 5.63 -11.05
N ARG A 16 2.02 5.29 -12.04
CA ARG A 16 1.62 4.41 -13.14
C ARG A 16 1.80 2.95 -12.71
N ILE A 17 0.77 2.14 -12.90
CA ILE A 17 0.80 0.70 -12.62
C ILE A 17 0.74 -0.03 -13.96
N PRO A 18 1.61 -1.03 -14.23
CA PRO A 18 1.55 -1.83 -15.45
C PRO A 18 0.18 -2.50 -15.63
N HIS A 19 -0.24 -2.70 -16.87
CA HIS A 19 -1.54 -3.31 -17.19
C HIS A 19 -1.69 -4.70 -16.58
N GLU A 20 -0.66 -5.55 -16.71
CA GLU A 20 -0.65 -6.90 -16.12
C GLU A 20 -0.95 -6.89 -14.61
N VAL A 21 -0.40 -5.91 -13.88
CA VAL A 21 -0.61 -5.77 -12.44
C VAL A 21 -2.02 -5.28 -12.14
N MET A 22 -2.56 -4.38 -12.97
CA MET A 22 -3.95 -3.93 -12.81
C MET A 22 -4.94 -5.05 -13.06
N GLU A 23 -4.72 -5.87 -14.08
CA GLU A 23 -5.53 -7.07 -14.36
C GLU A 23 -5.48 -8.06 -13.20
N ASP A 24 -4.30 -8.28 -12.62
CA ASP A 24 -4.15 -9.11 -11.42
C ASP A 24 -4.91 -8.55 -10.22
N ILE A 25 -4.87 -7.23 -9.99
CA ILE A 25 -5.63 -6.59 -8.90
C ILE A 25 -7.14 -6.78 -9.11
N GLU A 26 -7.64 -6.57 -10.34
CA GLU A 26 -9.06 -6.73 -10.63
C GLU A 26 -9.53 -8.19 -10.48
N ARG A 27 -8.66 -9.14 -10.79
CA ARG A 27 -8.93 -10.58 -10.64
C ARG A 27 -8.87 -11.06 -9.20
N LEU A 28 -7.98 -10.49 -8.38
CA LEU A 28 -7.68 -10.98 -7.02
C LEU A 28 -8.33 -10.17 -5.90
N ARG A 29 -8.89 -8.99 -6.19
CA ARG A 29 -9.64 -8.21 -5.20
C ARG A 29 -10.86 -8.98 -4.72
N GLU A 30 -11.21 -8.78 -3.46
CA GLU A 30 -12.41 -9.41 -2.88
C GLU A 30 -13.70 -8.71 -3.35
N ASP A 31 -14.84 -9.40 -3.22
CA ASP A 31 -16.14 -8.84 -3.57
C ASP A 31 -16.43 -7.58 -2.74
N GLY A 32 -16.70 -6.48 -3.44
CA GLY A 32 -16.91 -5.16 -2.81
C GLY A 32 -15.63 -4.41 -2.44
N GLU A 33 -14.44 -4.97 -2.69
CA GLU A 33 -13.18 -4.28 -2.50
C GLU A 33 -12.89 -3.31 -3.66
N SER A 34 -12.51 -2.08 -3.32
CA SER A 34 -12.02 -1.13 -4.31
C SER A 34 -10.53 -1.34 -4.61
N THR A 35 -10.08 -1.01 -5.82
CA THR A 35 -8.65 -1.03 -6.19
C THR A 35 -7.80 -0.21 -5.20
N ALA A 36 -8.30 0.93 -4.75
CA ALA A 36 -7.63 1.73 -3.72
C ALA A 36 -7.52 0.99 -2.38
N GLY A 37 -8.59 0.29 -1.97
CA GLY A 37 -8.61 -0.58 -0.79
C GLY A 37 -7.55 -1.67 -0.87
N PHE A 38 -7.50 -2.38 -1.99
CA PHE A 38 -6.50 -3.42 -2.26
C PHE A 38 -5.06 -2.89 -2.13
N LEU A 39 -4.76 -1.77 -2.80
CA LEU A 39 -3.43 -1.16 -2.78
C LEU A 39 -3.04 -0.68 -1.37
N VAL A 40 -3.98 -0.10 -0.61
CA VAL A 40 -3.73 0.32 0.78
C VAL A 40 -3.45 -0.89 1.68
N THR A 41 -4.21 -1.97 1.52
CA THR A 41 -4.01 -3.22 2.27
C THR A 41 -2.65 -3.84 1.95
N ALA A 42 -2.29 -3.95 0.67
CA ALA A 42 -1.00 -4.44 0.22
C ALA A 42 0.17 -3.60 0.78
N ALA A 43 0.06 -2.27 0.72
CA ALA A 43 1.07 -1.37 1.27
C ALA A 43 1.23 -1.54 2.79
N LYS A 44 0.12 -1.63 3.54
CA LYS A 44 0.16 -1.88 4.99
C LYS A 44 0.82 -3.21 5.33
N GLY A 45 0.54 -4.26 4.56
CA GLY A 45 1.17 -5.57 4.70
C GLY A 45 2.69 -5.50 4.52
N GLU A 46 3.13 -4.82 3.46
CA GLU A 46 4.55 -4.66 3.15
C GLU A 46 5.30 -3.81 4.20
N ILE A 47 4.68 -2.75 4.71
CA ILE A 47 5.24 -1.93 5.81
C ILE A 47 5.49 -2.82 7.04
N LYS A 48 4.47 -3.55 7.51
CA LYS A 48 4.59 -4.45 8.67
C LYS A 48 5.65 -5.52 8.45
N ARG A 49 5.74 -6.08 7.24
CA ARG A 49 6.78 -7.08 6.90
C ARG A 49 8.19 -6.49 7.05
N ARG A 50 8.41 -5.26 6.57
CA ARG A 50 9.70 -4.57 6.69
C ARG A 50 10.03 -4.19 8.13
N GLU A 51 9.05 -3.74 8.92
CA GLU A 51 9.22 -3.47 10.35
C GLU A 51 9.68 -4.72 11.10
N ARG A 52 9.00 -5.86 10.89
CA ARG A 52 9.39 -7.14 11.51
C ARG A 52 10.80 -7.60 11.15
N LYS A 53 11.23 -7.37 9.90
CA LYS A 53 12.60 -7.67 9.46
C LYS A 53 13.63 -6.80 10.18
N LYS A 54 13.31 -5.55 10.47
CA LYS A 54 14.20 -4.66 11.23
C LYS A 54 14.30 -5.11 12.68
N THR A 55 13.19 -5.43 13.34
CA THR A 55 13.20 -5.94 14.73
C THR A 55 14.03 -7.21 14.86
N LYS A 56 13.82 -8.20 13.98
CA LYS A 56 14.61 -9.44 13.98
C LYS A 56 16.12 -9.26 13.71
N LYS A 57 16.51 -8.13 13.10
CA LYS A 57 17.93 -7.81 12.89
C LYS A 57 18.55 -7.20 14.13
N VAL A 58 17.77 -6.44 14.91
CA VAL A 58 18.18 -5.86 16.20
C VAL A 58 18.34 -6.94 17.28
N ASP A 59 17.57 -8.02 17.22
CA ASP A 59 17.68 -9.13 18.19
C ASP A 59 18.87 -10.09 17.92
N ASN A 60 19.58 -9.92 16.80
CA ASN A 60 20.67 -10.80 16.35
C ASN A 60 22.04 -10.09 16.23
N ASP A 61 22.13 -8.84 16.71
CA ASP A 61 23.38 -8.07 16.88
C ASP A 61 23.67 -7.88 18.39
#